data_AF-A0A0H3ZT68-F1
#
_entry.id   AF-A0A0H3ZT68-F1
#
_cell.length_a   1.000
_cell.length_b   1.000
_cell.length_c   1.000
_cell.angle_alpha   90.00
_cell.angle_beta   90.00
_cell.angle_gamma   90.00
#
_symmetry.space_group_name_H-M   'P 1'
#
loop_
_entity.id
_entity.type
_entity.pdbx_description
1 polymer ?
#
loop_
_entity_poly.entity_id
_entity_poly.type
_entity_poly.pdbx_seq_one_letter_code
_entity_poly.pdbx_strand_id
1 'polypeptide(L)'
;MSYQLFKVRQYMRGWINYFGIANAYQACIDLDQWIRRRVRMCYWRQWRKPRTKVQNLLKRGVLIQTAVGCGITSKGPWRSSKTPGIQQALSNDYLKKVGLFSLRDGWIAVQYSNQEM
;
A
#
# COMPACT_ATOMS: atom_id res chain seq x y z
N MET A 1 6.37 7.74 8.45
CA MET A 1 5.71 6.54 7.87
C MET A 1 6.41 5.24 8.24
N SER A 2 7.73 5.23 8.42
CA SER A 2 8.51 4.04 8.81
C SER A 2 7.93 3.31 10.02
N TYR A 3 7.68 4.01 11.13
CA TYR A 3 7.11 3.42 12.34
C TYR A 3 5.71 2.80 12.11
N GLN A 4 4.84 3.50 11.39
CA GLN A 4 3.50 3.00 11.07
C GLN A 4 3.57 1.71 10.23
N LEU A 5 4.45 1.67 9.23
CA LEU A 5 4.66 0.48 8.42
C LEU A 5 5.28 -0.68 9.22
N PHE A 6 6.21 -0.38 10.12
CA PHE A 6 6.77 -1.38 11.03
C PHE A 6 5.67 -2.02 11.89
N LYS A 7 4.81 -1.22 12.52
CA LYS A 7 3.70 -1.75 13.35
C LYS A 7 2.71 -2.56 12.52
N VAL A 8 2.36 -2.10 11.31
CA VAL A 8 1.51 -2.87 10.38
C VAL A 8 2.16 -4.20 10.02
N ARG A 9 3.47 -4.21 9.69
CA ARG A 9 4.20 -5.43 9.37
C ARG A 9 4.20 -6.43 10.53
N GLN A 10 4.41 -5.97 11.76
CA GLN A 10 4.36 -6.84 12.95
C GLN A 10 2.97 -7.46 13.14
N TYR A 11 1.92 -6.64 13.02
CA TYR A 11 0.54 -7.12 13.12
C TYR A 11 0.19 -8.15 12.02
N MET A 12 0.52 -7.84 10.77
CA MET A 12 0.20 -8.71 9.63
C MET A 12 0.90 -10.07 9.70
N ARG A 13 2.12 -10.13 10.26
CA ARG A 13 2.84 -11.39 10.52
C ARG A 13 2.11 -12.27 11.53
N GLY A 14 1.67 -11.71 12.64
CA GLY A 14 0.88 -12.48 13.62
C GLY A 14 -0.47 -12.93 13.05
N TRP A 15 -1.13 -12.03 12.30
CA TRP A 15 -2.42 -12.31 11.69
C TRP A 15 -2.33 -13.46 10.67
N ILE A 16 -1.33 -13.46 9.78
CA ILE A 16 -1.20 -14.51 8.77
C ILE A 16 -0.79 -15.85 9.37
N ASN A 17 0.00 -15.87 10.44
CA ASN A 17 0.36 -17.12 11.12
C ASN A 17 -0.86 -17.82 11.72
N TYR A 18 -1.86 -17.06 12.17
CA TYR A 18 -3.09 -17.62 12.73
C TYR A 18 -4.14 -17.93 11.65
N PHE A 19 -4.46 -16.96 10.79
CA PHE A 19 -5.53 -17.09 9.79
C PHE A 19 -5.07 -17.72 8.47
N GLY A 20 -3.76 -17.89 8.25
CA GLY A 20 -3.20 -18.44 7.02
C GLY A 20 -3.53 -19.91 6.76
N ILE A 21 -3.95 -20.64 7.79
CA ILE A 21 -4.43 -22.03 7.69
C ILE A 21 -5.78 -22.10 6.96
N ALA A 22 -6.55 -21.01 6.95
CA ALA A 22 -7.82 -20.96 6.25
C ALA A 22 -7.59 -20.94 4.73
N ASN A 23 -8.33 -21.77 3.99
CA ASN A 23 -8.31 -21.82 2.52
C ASN A 23 -9.09 -20.64 1.90
N ALA A 24 -8.68 -19.41 2.23
CA ALA A 24 -9.34 -18.16 1.88
C ALA A 24 -8.38 -17.24 1.09
N TYR A 25 -7.73 -17.77 0.06
CA TYR A 25 -6.73 -17.06 -0.74
C TYR A 25 -7.27 -15.77 -1.37
N GLN A 26 -8.46 -15.83 -1.98
CA GLN A 26 -9.06 -14.67 -2.65
C GLN A 26 -9.34 -13.53 -1.65
N ALA A 27 -9.90 -13.87 -0.48
CA ALA A 27 -10.15 -12.89 0.58
C ALA A 27 -8.84 -12.24 1.08
N CYS A 28 -7.75 -13.01 1.18
CA CYS A 28 -6.44 -12.47 1.53
C CYS A 28 -5.91 -11.48 0.48
N ILE A 29 -6.08 -11.77 -0.81
CA ILE A 29 -5.68 -10.85 -1.89
C ILE A 29 -6.50 -9.55 -1.84
N ASP A 30 -7.82 -9.65 -1.69
CA ASP A 30 -8.70 -8.48 -1.67
C ASP A 30 -8.36 -7.57 -0.47
N LEU A 31 -8.08 -8.18 0.68
CA LEU A 31 -7.61 -7.49 1.87
C LEU A 31 -6.24 -6.82 1.64
N ASP A 32 -5.30 -7.50 1.00
CA ASP A 32 -3.97 -6.98 0.65
C ASP A 32 -4.07 -5.74 -0.26
N GLN A 33 -4.96 -5.78 -1.26
CA GLN A 33 -5.25 -4.63 -2.11
C GLN A 33 -5.84 -3.45 -1.32
N TRP A 34 -6.78 -3.74 -0.41
CA TRP A 34 -7.39 -2.73 0.45
C TRP A 34 -6.37 -2.06 1.38
N ILE A 35 -5.47 -2.85 1.99
CA ILE A 35 -4.38 -2.36 2.84
C ILE A 35 -3.45 -1.46 2.06
N ARG A 36 -3.01 -1.86 0.86
CA ARG A 36 -2.17 -1.01 -0.01
C ARG A 36 -2.85 0.33 -0.29
N ARG A 37 -4.16 0.33 -0.58
CA ARG A 37 -4.94 1.56 -0.77
C ARG A 37 -4.99 2.43 0.49
N ARG A 38 -5.13 1.81 1.67
CA ARG A 38 -5.10 2.52 2.97
C ARG A 38 -3.74 3.15 3.24
N VAL A 39 -2.65 2.44 2.94
CA VAL A 39 -1.29 2.99 3.06
C VAL A 39 -1.08 4.17 2.12
N ARG A 40 -1.53 4.08 0.85
CA ARG A 40 -1.49 5.22 -0.09
C ARG A 40 -2.25 6.43 0.43
N MET A 41 -3.44 6.22 1.00
CA MET A 41 -4.20 7.28 1.66
C MET A 41 -3.41 7.92 2.81
N CYS A 42 -2.73 7.13 3.64
CA CYS A 42 -1.91 7.64 4.74
C CYS A 42 -0.75 8.51 4.22
N TYR A 43 -0.04 8.09 3.16
CA TYR A 43 0.98 8.92 2.50
C TYR A 43 0.38 10.22 1.97
N TRP A 44 -0.77 10.14 1.29
CA TRP A 44 -1.46 11.31 0.76
C TRP A 44 -1.86 12.30 1.85
N ARG A 45 -2.27 11.80 3.02
CA ARG A 45 -2.64 12.61 4.18
C ARG A 45 -1.41 13.23 4.86
N GLN A 46 -0.26 12.56 4.82
CA GLN A 46 1.02 13.14 5.27
C GLN A 46 1.49 14.28 4.36
N TRP A 47 1.23 14.21 3.05
CA TRP A 47 1.52 15.29 2.10
C TRP A 47 0.46 16.39 2.21
N ARG A 48 0.52 17.20 3.27
CA ARG A 48 -0.53 18.18 3.58
C ARG A 48 -0.70 19.28 2.52
N LYS A 49 0.41 19.85 2.03
CA LYS A 49 0.38 21.01 1.11
C LYS A 49 0.34 20.54 -0.36
N PRO A 50 -0.42 21.23 -1.26
CA PRO A 50 -0.43 20.91 -2.70
C PRO A 50 0.97 20.88 -3.31
N ARG A 51 1.83 21.86 -2.99
CA ARG A 51 3.23 21.89 -3.44
C ARG A 51 3.99 20.62 -3.05
N THR A 52 3.82 20.15 -1.81
CA THR A 52 4.46 18.92 -1.31
C THR A 52 3.92 17.68 -2.02
N LYS A 53 2.62 17.62 -2.33
CA LYS A 53 2.02 16.51 -3.10
C LYS A 53 2.64 16.45 -4.49
N VAL A 54 2.61 17.55 -5.24
CA VAL A 54 3.16 17.64 -6.60
C VAL A 54 4.64 17.25 -6.59
N GLN A 55 5.44 17.84 -5.71
CA GLN A 55 6.87 17.54 -5.62
C GLN A 55 7.15 16.05 -5.33
N ASN A 56 6.37 15.43 -4.45
CA ASN A 56 6.51 14.00 -4.14
C ASN A 56 6.08 13.07 -5.28
N LEU A 57 5.11 13.48 -6.09
CA LEU A 57 4.70 12.75 -7.30
C LEU A 57 5.77 12.86 -8.39
N LEU A 58 6.29 14.07 -8.63
CA LEU A 58 7.37 14.32 -9.61
C LEU A 58 8.63 13.53 -9.27
N LYS A 59 9.04 13.55 -7.99
CA LYS A 59 10.20 12.77 -7.49
C LYS A 59 10.07 11.27 -7.74
N ARG A 60 8.85 10.77 -7.98
CA ARG A 60 8.54 9.36 -8.22
C ARG A 60 8.16 9.08 -9.68
N GLY A 61 8.50 10.00 -10.60
CA GLY A 61 8.36 9.80 -12.05
C GLY A 61 6.96 10.01 -12.61
N VAL A 62 6.06 10.66 -11.87
CA VAL A 62 4.74 11.04 -12.42
C VAL A 62 4.90 12.26 -13.32
N LEU A 63 4.25 12.25 -14.48
CA LEU A 63 4.22 13.37 -15.42
C LEU A 63 3.69 14.65 -14.76
N ILE A 64 4.25 15.81 -15.14
CA ILE A 64 3.95 17.10 -14.50
C ILE A 64 2.46 17.43 -14.52
N GLN A 65 1.81 17.25 -15.67
CA GLN A 65 0.37 17.52 -15.82
C GLN A 65 -0.47 16.68 -14.84
N THR A 66 -0.19 15.37 -14.77
CA THR A 66 -0.88 14.46 -13.86
C THR A 66 -0.57 14.76 -12.39
N ALA A 67 0.68 15.11 -12.08
CA ALA A 67 1.12 15.44 -10.73
C ALA A 67 0.43 16.71 -10.22
N VAL A 68 0.36 17.76 -11.03
CA VAL A 68 -0.35 19.01 -10.70
C VAL A 68 -1.84 18.74 -10.52
N GLY A 69 -2.49 18.05 -11.47
CA GLY A 69 -3.92 17.73 -11.38
C GLY A 69 -4.27 16.90 -10.14
N CYS A 70 -3.41 15.94 -9.76
CA CYS A 70 -3.59 15.19 -8.51
C CYS A 70 -3.33 16.06 -7.28
N GLY A 71 -2.32 16.93 -7.30
CA GLY A 71 -1.88 17.72 -6.14
C GLY A 71 -2.88 18.78 -5.69
N ILE A 72 -3.58 19.42 -6.64
CA ILE A 72 -4.53 20.52 -6.38
C ILE A 72 -5.97 20.04 -6.17
N THR A 73 -6.22 18.73 -6.24
CA THR A 73 -7.59 18.20 -6.17
C THR A 73 -8.26 18.50 -4.83
N SER A 74 -9.54 18.90 -4.87
CA SER A 74 -10.42 19.02 -3.69
C SER A 74 -10.98 17.67 -3.22
N LYS A 75 -10.68 16.57 -3.93
CA LYS A 75 -11.16 15.24 -3.59
C LYS A 75 -10.57 14.75 -2.26
N GLY A 76 -11.40 14.11 -1.45
CA GLY A 76 -10.97 13.53 -0.17
C GLY A 76 -9.83 12.50 -0.32
N PRO A 77 -9.07 12.22 0.76
CA PRO A 77 -7.87 11.38 0.67
C PRO A 77 -8.12 9.94 0.22
N TRP A 78 -9.24 9.35 0.60
CA TRP A 78 -9.61 7.98 0.19
C TRP A 78 -10.01 7.88 -1.29
N ARG A 79 -10.63 8.93 -1.83
CA ARG A 79 -10.92 9.01 -3.26
C ARG A 79 -9.63 9.21 -4.05
N SER A 80 -8.76 10.08 -3.57
CA SER A 80 -7.45 10.37 -4.18
C SER A 80 -6.54 9.14 -4.21
N SER A 81 -6.56 8.28 -3.19
CA SER A 81 -5.69 7.08 -3.18
C SER A 81 -5.94 6.07 -4.31
N LYS A 82 -7.07 6.19 -5.03
CA LYS A 82 -7.40 5.38 -6.21
C LYS A 82 -6.97 6.06 -7.54
N THR A 83 -6.50 7.31 -7.52
CA THR A 83 -6.14 8.05 -8.73
C THR A 83 -4.86 7.49 -9.38
N PRO A 84 -4.80 7.37 -10.73
CA PRO A 84 -3.65 6.78 -11.42
C PRO A 84 -2.31 7.43 -11.06
N GLY A 85 -2.23 8.75 -10.96
CA GLY A 85 -1.00 9.44 -10.57
C GLY A 85 -0.46 9.04 -9.20
N ILE A 86 -1.35 8.78 -8.22
CA ILE A 86 -0.94 8.32 -6.89
C ILE A 86 -0.56 6.84 -6.92
N GLN A 87 -1.23 6.01 -7.73
CA GLN A 87 -0.87 4.61 -7.89
C GLN A 87 0.47 4.43 -8.59
N GLN A 88 0.78 5.27 -9.58
CA GLN A 88 2.07 5.30 -10.25
C GLN A 88 3.18 5.72 -9.28
N ALA A 89 2.99 6.83 -8.56
CA ALA A 89 3.99 7.28 -7.58
C ALA A 89 4.19 6.27 -6.44
N LEU A 90 3.09 5.79 -5.86
CA LEU A 90 3.09 4.81 -4.76
C LEU A 90 2.74 3.43 -5.32
N SER A 91 3.57 2.97 -6.27
CA SER A 91 3.43 1.66 -6.91
C SER A 91 3.54 0.52 -5.89
N ASN A 92 3.06 -0.66 -6.27
CA ASN A 92 3.20 -1.85 -5.42
C ASN A 92 4.68 -2.13 -5.11
N ASP A 93 5.56 -1.95 -6.10
CA ASP A 93 7.01 -2.11 -5.95
C ASP A 93 7.59 -1.09 -4.97
N TYR A 94 7.17 0.18 -5.05
CA TYR A 94 7.59 1.19 -4.09
C TYR A 94 7.15 0.81 -2.68
N LEU A 95 5.89 0.39 -2.50
CA LEU A 95 5.38 -0.02 -1.19
C LEU A 95 6.15 -1.23 -0.63
N LYS A 96 6.50 -2.20 -1.47
CA LYS A 96 7.33 -3.36 -1.10
C LYS A 96 8.73 -2.92 -0.68
N LYS A 97 9.37 -2.03 -1.45
CA LYS A 97 10.70 -1.46 -1.13
C LYS A 97 10.72 -0.70 0.19
N VAL A 98 9.65 0.03 0.52
CA VAL A 98 9.55 0.77 1.80
C VAL A 98 9.18 -0.16 2.97
N GLY A 99 8.97 -1.46 2.72
CA GLY A 99 8.80 -2.47 3.76
C GLY A 99 7.35 -2.75 4.14
N LEU A 100 6.38 -2.43 3.28
CA LEU A 100 5.00 -2.90 3.47
C LEU A 100 4.96 -4.42 3.31
N PHE A 101 4.40 -5.10 4.31
CA PHE A 101 4.17 -6.54 4.27
C PHE A 101 3.12 -6.89 3.21
N SER A 102 3.39 -7.89 2.38
CA SER A 102 2.40 -8.42 1.43
C SER A 102 1.72 -9.63 2.05
N LEU A 103 0.40 -9.58 2.22
CA LEU A 103 -0.35 -10.71 2.76
C LEU A 103 -0.30 -11.92 1.83
N ARG A 104 -0.27 -11.69 0.51
CA ARG A 104 -0.07 -12.75 -0.49
C ARG A 104 1.21 -13.54 -0.26
N ASP A 105 2.35 -12.85 -0.12
CA ASP A 105 3.66 -13.48 0.11
C ASP A 105 3.65 -14.25 1.44
N GLY A 106 2.99 -13.71 2.47
CA GLY A 106 2.82 -14.39 3.76
C GLY A 106 1.96 -15.64 3.69
N TRP A 107 0.85 -15.60 2.95
CA TRP A 107 -0.05 -16.74 2.79
C TRP A 107 0.63 -17.90 2.06
N ILE A 108 1.36 -17.58 0.99
CA ILE A 108 2.20 -18.55 0.26
C ILE A 108 3.19 -19.20 1.24
N ALA A 109 3.92 -18.41 2.02
CA ALA A 109 4.89 -18.98 2.97
C ALA A 109 4.27 -19.98 3.97
N VAL A 110 3.07 -19.71 4.49
CA VAL A 110 2.36 -20.60 5.42
C VAL A 110 1.82 -21.85 4.73
N GLN A 111 1.29 -21.72 3.51
CA GLN A 111 0.67 -22.85 2.82
C GLN A 111 1.71 -23.87 2.34
N TYR A 112 2.84 -23.41 1.78
CA TYR A 112 3.90 -24.30 1.32
C TYR A 112 4.65 -24.97 2.49
N SER A 113 4.80 -24.29 3.64
CA SER A 113 5.37 -24.94 4.84
C SER A 113 4.50 -26.07 5.38
N ASN A 114 3.18 -26.03 5.14
CA ASN A 114 2.26 -27.08 5.57
C ASN A 114 2.18 -28.27 4.58
N GLN A 115 2.69 -28.12 3.35
CA GLN A 115 2.70 -29.20 2.35
C GLN A 115 3.94 -30.11 2.43
N GLU A 116 5.00 -29.69 3.14
CA GLU A 116 6.23 -30.47 3.35
C GLU A 116 6.19 -31.33 4.64
N MET A 117 5.06 -31.35 5.35
CA MET A 117 4.78 -32.25 6.48
C MET A 117 3.78 -33.34 6.06
#